data_AF-A0A6A6B0H7-F1
#
_entry.id   AF-A0A6A6B0H7-F1
#
_cell.length_a   1.000
_cell.length_b   1.000
_cell.length_c   1.000
_cell.angle_alpha   90.00
_cell.angle_beta   90.00
_cell.angle_gamma   90.00
#
_symmetry.space_group_name_H-M   'P 1'
#
loop_
_entity.id
_entity.type
_entity.pdbx_description
1 polymer ?
#
loop_
_entity_poly.entity_id
_entity_poly.type
_entity_poly.pdbx_seq_one_letter_code
_entity_poly.pdbx_strand_id
1 'polypeptide(L)'
;MLEKIHECIQKHVDCQNEMNPVLPTRLLDIGTEKEPKVRLHETVGERGKYAALTYRWGKNILVTTTKSILAARKTAIAWLDLSPTFQDAIKFSRMLDLRYLWIDSLCIIQGDADD
;
A
#
# COMPACT_ATOMS: atom_id res chain seq x y z
N MET A 1 -7.96 -18.34 -1.14
CA MET A 1 -7.82 -16.91 -0.71
C MET A 1 -8.07 -15.96 -1.89
N LEU A 2 -7.48 -16.22 -3.07
CA LEU A 2 -7.79 -15.52 -4.33
C LEU A 2 -9.26 -15.71 -4.80
N GLU A 3 -9.86 -16.87 -4.52
CA GLU A 3 -11.24 -17.18 -4.93
C GLU A 3 -12.30 -16.25 -4.33
N LYS A 4 -12.09 -15.74 -3.11
CA LYS A 4 -13.07 -14.85 -2.44
C LYS A 4 -13.06 -13.43 -2.99
N ILE A 5 -11.94 -12.96 -3.55
CA ILE A 5 -11.84 -11.64 -4.18
C ILE A 5 -12.58 -11.64 -5.52
N HIS A 6 -12.42 -12.72 -6.29
CA HIS A 6 -13.11 -12.89 -7.57
C HIS A 6 -14.63 -12.91 -7.42
N GLU A 7 -15.14 -13.58 -6.39
CA GLU A 7 -16.58 -13.66 -6.14
C GLU A 7 -17.17 -12.29 -5.75
N CYS A 8 -16.43 -11.47 -5.00
CA CYS A 8 -16.85 -10.13 -4.60
C CYS A 8 -16.96 -9.17 -5.81
N ILE A 9 -15.95 -9.17 -6.69
CA ILE A 9 -15.93 -8.29 -7.89
C ILE A 9 -16.99 -8.72 -8.92
N GLN A 10 -17.31 -10.01 -9.00
CA GLN A 10 -18.34 -10.49 -9.94
C GLN A 10 -19.77 -10.28 -9.45
N LYS A 11 -20.01 -10.34 -8.13
CA LYS A 11 -21.38 -10.31 -7.58
C LYS A 11 -21.83 -8.93 -7.09
N HIS A 12 -20.92 -8.01 -6.80
CA HIS A 12 -21.29 -6.70 -6.25
C HIS A 12 -21.12 -5.60 -7.31
N VAL A 13 -22.25 -5.09 -7.82
CA VAL A 13 -22.29 -3.97 -8.77
C VAL A 13 -21.62 -2.72 -8.21
N ASP A 14 -21.73 -2.46 -6.91
CA ASP A 14 -21.05 -1.36 -6.23
C ASP A 14 -19.51 -1.51 -6.28
N CYS A 15 -18.99 -2.74 -6.25
CA CYS A 15 -17.56 -3.01 -6.43
C CYS A 15 -17.12 -2.99 -7.91
N GLN A 16 -18.05 -3.11 -8.86
CA GLN A 16 -17.77 -2.93 -10.30
C GLN A 16 -17.75 -1.45 -10.71
N ASN A 17 -18.54 -0.61 -10.05
CA ASN A 17 -18.66 0.82 -10.38
C ASN A 17 -17.44 1.65 -9.94
N GLU A 18 -16.62 1.13 -9.02
CA GLU A 18 -15.36 1.74 -8.60
C GLU A 18 -14.16 1.19 -9.40
N MET A 19 -14.22 1.19 -10.73
CA MET A 19 -13.06 0.75 -11.53
C MET A 19 -11.80 1.59 -11.29
N ASN A 20 -11.95 2.83 -10.80
CA ASN A 20 -10.88 3.72 -10.38
C ASN A 20 -11.35 4.59 -9.20
N PRO A 21 -11.27 4.12 -7.94
CA PRO A 21 -11.59 4.95 -6.78
C PRO A 21 -10.57 6.09 -6.63
N VAL A 22 -10.96 7.14 -5.90
CA VAL A 22 -10.00 8.19 -5.49
C VAL A 22 -9.00 7.56 -4.52
N LEU A 23 -7.73 7.76 -4.79
CA LEU A 23 -6.66 7.22 -3.97
C LEU A 23 -6.55 8.01 -2.65
N PRO A 24 -6.31 7.33 -1.51
CA PRO A 24 -5.90 7.99 -0.27
C PRO A 24 -4.68 8.87 -0.50
N THR A 25 -4.55 9.98 0.25
CA THR A 25 -3.48 11.00 0.11
C THR A 25 -2.08 10.42 0.00
N ARG A 26 -1.83 9.28 0.64
CA ARG A 26 -0.55 8.55 0.62
C ARG A 26 -0.78 7.06 0.41
N LEU A 27 0.01 6.48 -0.48
CA LEU A 27 0.07 5.03 -0.75
C LEU A 27 1.53 4.61 -0.96
N LEU A 28 1.81 3.33 -0.87
CA LEU A 28 3.06 2.77 -1.40
C LEU A 28 2.88 2.50 -2.89
N ASP A 29 3.69 3.14 -3.72
CA ASP A 29 3.94 2.69 -5.09
C ASP A 29 4.91 1.52 -4.98
N ILE A 30 4.39 0.32 -5.23
CA ILE A 30 5.16 -0.93 -5.16
C ILE A 30 5.73 -1.31 -6.53
N GLY A 31 5.56 -0.45 -7.54
CA GLY A 31 6.07 -0.66 -8.88
C GLY A 31 5.47 -1.89 -9.57
N THR A 32 6.19 -2.41 -10.55
CA THR A 32 5.81 -3.61 -11.31
C THR A 32 6.88 -4.69 -11.16
N GLU A 33 6.66 -5.88 -11.73
CA GLU A 33 7.72 -6.90 -11.78
C GLU A 33 8.97 -6.42 -12.54
N LYS A 34 8.80 -5.56 -13.56
CA LYS A 34 9.91 -5.02 -14.36
C LYS A 34 10.64 -3.89 -13.64
N GLU A 35 9.93 -3.15 -12.80
CA GLU A 35 10.48 -2.05 -12.01
C GLU A 35 10.01 -2.20 -10.56
N PRO A 36 10.64 -3.07 -9.75
CA PRO A 36 10.17 -3.42 -8.42
C PRO A 36 10.57 -2.37 -7.36
N LYS A 37 10.46 -1.09 -7.72
CA LYS A 37 10.81 0.03 -6.84
C LYS A 37 9.65 0.30 -5.88
N VAL A 38 9.93 0.18 -4.58
CA VAL A 38 8.97 0.51 -3.51
C VAL A 38 9.25 1.91 -3.01
N ARG A 39 8.22 2.76 -2.93
CA ARG A 39 8.33 4.12 -2.37
C ARG A 39 6.99 4.59 -1.85
N LEU A 40 7.03 5.57 -0.95
CA LEU A 40 5.84 6.31 -0.55
C LEU A 40 5.48 7.31 -1.65
N HIS A 41 4.25 7.24 -2.15
CA HIS A 41 3.69 8.09 -3.18
C HIS A 41 2.56 8.94 -2.60
N GLU A 42 2.65 10.25 -2.80
CA GLU A 42 1.56 11.17 -2.51
C GLU A 42 0.67 11.27 -3.74
N THR A 43 -0.55 10.78 -3.62
CA THR A 43 -1.46 10.58 -4.76
C THR A 43 -2.22 11.86 -5.09
N VAL A 44 -2.39 12.79 -4.14
CA VAL A 44 -3.00 14.12 -4.29
C VAL A 44 -4.22 14.13 -5.24
N GLY A 45 -5.19 13.24 -5.01
CA GLY A 45 -6.43 13.17 -5.79
C GLY A 45 -6.37 12.31 -7.05
N GLU A 46 -5.27 11.58 -7.28
CA GLU A 46 -5.19 10.52 -8.29
C GLU A 46 -6.29 9.45 -8.09
N ARG A 47 -6.58 8.72 -9.15
CA ARG A 47 -7.53 7.60 -9.12
C ARG A 47 -6.85 6.34 -9.60
N GLY A 48 -7.16 5.22 -8.97
CA GLY A 48 -6.55 3.95 -9.34
C GLY A 48 -6.90 2.83 -8.38
N LYS A 49 -6.50 1.61 -8.74
CA LYS A 49 -6.71 0.43 -7.90
C LYS A 49 -5.59 0.33 -6.87
N TYR A 50 -5.96 0.12 -5.62
CA TYR A 50 -5.03 -0.11 -4.53
C TYR A 50 -5.57 -1.23 -3.64
N ALA A 51 -4.67 -1.93 -2.96
CA ALA A 51 -5.02 -2.81 -1.85
C ALA A 51 -4.78 -2.07 -0.53
N ALA A 52 -5.58 -2.35 0.48
CA ALA A 52 -5.35 -1.90 1.85
C ALA A 52 -5.04 -3.10 2.74
N LEU A 53 -3.94 -3.00 3.50
CA LEU A 53 -3.54 -4.00 4.47
C LEU A 53 -3.73 -3.43 5.88
N THR A 54 -4.91 -3.67 6.44
CA THR A 54 -5.26 -3.32 7.82
C THR A 54 -5.07 -4.54 8.71
N TYR A 55 -3.92 -4.68 9.37
CA TYR A 55 -3.68 -5.77 10.32
C TYR A 55 -3.15 -5.23 11.64
N ARG A 56 -3.57 -5.83 12.77
CA ARG A 56 -2.93 -5.57 14.06
C ARG A 56 -1.57 -6.23 14.07
N TRP A 57 -0.59 -5.51 13.54
CA TRP A 57 0.81 -5.82 13.68
C TRP A 57 1.11 -6.07 15.16
N GLY A 58 1.59 -7.27 15.49
CA GLY A 58 1.97 -7.61 16.86
C GLY A 58 3.06 -6.67 17.40
N LYS A 59 3.56 -6.92 18.62
CA LYS A 59 4.57 -6.08 19.30
C LYS A 59 5.93 -5.94 18.59
N ASN A 60 6.09 -6.45 17.37
CA ASN A 60 7.31 -6.28 16.59
C ASN A 60 7.31 -4.92 15.91
N ILE A 61 8.39 -4.17 16.16
CA ILE A 61 8.64 -2.81 15.70
C ILE A 61 8.31 -2.70 14.21
N LEU A 62 7.26 -1.94 13.93
CA LEU A 62 6.83 -1.68 12.57
C LEU A 62 7.81 -0.71 11.94
N VAL A 63 8.16 -0.97 10.70
CA VAL A 63 8.83 -0.01 9.83
C VAL A 63 7.86 1.17 9.73
N THR A 64 8.18 2.26 10.41
CA THR A 64 7.22 3.35 10.68
C THR A 64 7.66 4.62 9.99
N THR A 65 6.76 5.36 9.33
CA THR A 65 7.12 6.62 8.66
C THR A 65 7.10 7.76 9.67
N THR A 66 8.24 8.40 9.90
CA THR A 66 8.35 9.64 10.70
C THR A 66 8.69 10.81 9.78
N LYS A 67 8.46 12.06 10.23
CA LYS A 67 8.81 13.27 9.46
C LYS A 67 10.27 13.29 8.98
N SER A 68 11.20 12.81 9.81
CA SER A 68 12.63 12.81 9.50
C SER A 68 13.03 11.86 8.36
N ILE A 69 12.29 10.77 8.15
CA ILE A 69 12.60 9.78 7.11
C ILE A 69 11.61 9.80 5.94
N LEU A 70 10.59 10.66 5.99
CA LEU A 70 9.55 10.78 4.97
C LEU A 70 10.15 11.04 3.59
N ALA A 71 11.07 12.00 3.47
CA ALA A 71 11.72 12.35 2.20
C ALA A 71 12.52 11.16 1.63
N ALA A 72 13.19 10.40 2.49
CA ALA A 72 13.90 9.19 2.08
C ALA A 72 12.92 8.14 1.53
N ARG A 73 11.81 7.90 2.24
CA ARG A 73 10.77 6.92 1.82
C ARG A 73 10.05 7.30 0.54
N LYS A 74 9.90 8.59 0.25
CA LYS A 74 9.39 9.07 -1.05
C LYS A 74 10.33 8.76 -2.22
N THR A 75 11.63 8.68 -1.93
CA THR A 75 12.65 8.36 -2.95
C THR A 75 12.68 6.86 -3.22
N ALA A 76 12.86 6.07 -2.16
CA ALA A 76 12.83 4.61 -2.18
C ALA A 76 12.72 4.06 -0.75
N ILE A 77 12.12 2.89 -0.63
CA ILE A 77 12.17 2.05 0.56
C ILE A 77 12.95 0.81 0.17
N ALA A 78 14.06 0.54 0.86
CA ALA A 78 14.85 -0.64 0.56
C ALA A 78 14.05 -1.91 0.87
N TRP A 79 14.13 -2.89 -0.02
CA TRP A 79 13.39 -4.15 0.15
C TRP A 79 13.74 -4.86 1.46
N LEU A 80 15.02 -4.79 1.86
CA LEU A 80 15.52 -5.40 3.09
C LEU A 80 15.03 -4.68 4.37
N ASP A 81 14.62 -3.42 4.26
CA ASP A 81 14.06 -2.66 5.39
C ASP A 81 12.60 -3.04 5.64
N LEU A 82 11.95 -3.74 4.71
CA LEU A 82 10.57 -4.18 4.84
C LEU A 82 10.50 -5.47 5.66
N SER A 83 9.55 -5.54 6.59
CA SER A 83 9.26 -6.77 7.31
C SER A 83 8.85 -7.89 6.32
N PRO A 84 9.08 -9.17 6.66
CA PRO A 84 8.66 -10.28 5.82
C PRO A 84 7.18 -10.20 5.40
N THR A 85 6.31 -9.75 6.31
CA THR A 85 4.89 -9.59 6.01
C THR A 85 4.61 -8.49 4.98
N PHE A 86 5.35 -7.38 5.01
CA PHE A 86 5.23 -6.34 3.98
C PHE A 86 5.75 -6.82 2.64
N GLN A 87 6.84 -7.57 2.64
CA GLN A 87 7.38 -8.19 1.43
C GLN A 87 6.36 -9.15 0.79
N ASP A 88 5.70 -9.98 1.58
CA ASP A 88 4.67 -10.91 1.09
C ASP A 88 3.43 -10.16 0.58
N ALA A 89 2.99 -9.11 1.29
CA ALA A 89 1.88 -8.28 0.83
C ALA A 89 2.18 -7.58 -0.51
N ILE A 90 3.40 -7.09 -0.70
CA ILE A 90 3.85 -6.46 -1.95
C ILE A 90 3.87 -7.50 -3.09
N LYS A 91 4.44 -8.69 -2.85
CA LYS A 91 4.45 -9.76 -3.85
C LYS A 91 3.03 -10.14 -4.26
N PHE A 92 2.14 -10.35 -3.29
CA PHE A 92 0.75 -10.72 -3.55
C PHE A 92 0.00 -9.62 -4.31
N SER A 93 0.23 -8.35 -3.96
CA SER A 93 -0.37 -7.21 -4.66
C SER A 93 0.12 -7.10 -6.11
N ARG A 94 1.42 -7.34 -6.36
CA ARG A 94 1.97 -7.40 -7.73
C ARG A 94 1.36 -8.54 -8.55
N MET A 95 1.14 -9.72 -7.94
CA MET A 95 0.47 -10.85 -8.60
C MET A 95 -0.99 -10.55 -8.96
N LEU A 96 -1.62 -9.61 -8.26
CA LEU A 96 -2.96 -9.11 -8.54
C LEU A 96 -2.98 -7.93 -9.52
N ASP A 97 -1.84 -7.57 -10.12
CA ASP A 97 -1.68 -6.41 -11.00
C ASP A 97 -2.05 -5.07 -10.31
N LEU A 98 -1.82 -5.00 -9.00
CA LEU A 98 -2.00 -3.78 -8.19
C LEU A 98 -0.65 -3.09 -8.00
N ARG A 99 -0.57 -1.83 -8.45
CA ARG A 99 0.61 -0.98 -8.29
C ARG A 99 0.66 -0.26 -6.94
N TYR A 100 -0.49 -0.07 -6.31
CA TYR A 100 -0.60 0.71 -5.08
C TYR A 100 -1.03 -0.14 -3.90
N LEU A 101 -0.37 0.06 -2.76
CA LEU A 101 -0.64 -0.64 -1.51
C LEU A 101 -0.70 0.36 -0.35
N TRP A 102 -1.74 0.30 0.45
CA TRP A 102 -1.87 1.07 1.68
C TRP A 102 -1.51 0.20 2.88
N ILE A 103 -0.56 0.65 3.70
CA ILE A 103 -0.13 0.02 4.95
C ILE A 103 -0.11 1.11 6.02
N ASP A 104 -0.85 0.93 7.11
CA ASP A 104 -1.04 1.94 8.17
C ASP A 104 0.30 2.49 8.71
N SER A 105 1.24 1.63 9.08
CA SER A 105 2.52 2.06 9.64
C SER A 105 3.43 2.81 8.66
N LEU A 106 3.21 2.64 7.35
CA LEU A 106 4.02 3.25 6.29
C LEU A 106 3.35 4.48 5.67
N CYS A 107 2.03 4.51 5.61
CA CYS A 107 1.25 5.58 4.97
C CYS A 107 0.85 6.69 5.95
N ILE A 108 0.78 6.40 7.25
CA ILE A 108 0.50 7.38 8.31
C ILE A 108 1.83 7.88 8.88
N ILE A 109 1.97 9.20 9.03
CA ILE A 109 3.15 9.81 9.66
C ILE A 109 2.98 9.70 11.16
N GLN A 110 3.75 8.83 11.82
CA GLN A 110 3.67 8.68 13.26
C GLN A 110 4.43 9.83 13.97
N GLY A 111 3.81 10.38 15.01
CA GLY A 111 4.39 11.46 15.81
C GLY A 111 4.03 12.87 15.34
N ASP A 112 3.07 13.01 14.42
CA ASP A 112 2.41 14.29 14.15
C ASP A 112 1.03 14.30 14.78
N ALA A 113 0.68 15.38 15.49
CA ALA A 113 -0.61 15.54 16.14
C ALA A 113 -1.73 16.02 15.18
N ASP A 114 -1.40 16.20 13.90
CA ASP A 114 -2.23 16.84 12.86
C ASP A 114 -2.71 15.85 11.77
N ASP A 115 -2.38 14.55 11.86
CA ASP A 115 -2.75 13.51 10.89
C ASP A 115 -3.83 12.55 11.43
#